data_AF-A0AAW2LV61-F1
#
_entry.id   AF-A0AAW2LV61-F1
#
_cell.length_a   1.000
_cell.length_b   1.000
_cell.length_c   1.000
_cell.angle_alpha   90.00
_cell.angle_beta   90.00
_cell.angle_gamma   90.00
#
_symmetry.space_group_name_H-M   'P 1'
#
loop_
_entity.id
_entity.type
_entity.pdbx_description
1 polymer ?
#
loop_
_entity_poly.entity_id
_entity_poly.type
_entity_poly.pdbx_seq_one_letter_code
_entity_poly.pdbx_strand_id
1 'polypeptide(L)'
;MDDHIRQYGERVRLISKAAPDYSLAVQASAAIVAHTDPNDTSQEWVKDKKYSDQVKDQVGNPGFSLVNVVTGQALRHAPAAREPVQMVPYNRDVLDINFMWSESHDLGMVTGQ
;
A
#
# COMPACT_ATOMS: atom_id res chain seq x y z
N MET A 1 -8.36 9.60 -15.60
CA MET A 1 -7.70 8.64 -14.70
C MET A 1 -6.39 9.27 -14.32
N ASP A 2 -6.16 9.44 -13.03
CA ASP A 2 -5.16 10.34 -12.45
C ASP A 2 -3.74 9.76 -12.53
N ASP A 3 -3.12 9.83 -13.71
CA ASP A 3 -1.75 9.34 -13.97
C ASP A 3 -0.67 10.02 -13.08
N HIS A 4 -1.05 11.08 -12.37
CA HIS A 4 -0.16 11.83 -11.49
C HIS A 4 0.22 11.06 -10.22
N ILE A 5 -0.54 10.04 -9.78
CA ILE A 5 -0.21 9.30 -8.55
C ILE A 5 1.17 8.63 -8.66
N ARG A 6 1.56 8.19 -9.86
CA ARG A 6 2.85 7.52 -10.12
C ARG A 6 4.07 8.37 -9.78
N GLN A 7 3.93 9.70 -9.74
CA GLN A 7 5.04 10.61 -9.43
C GLN A 7 5.23 10.84 -7.92
N TYR A 8 4.28 10.40 -7.09
CA TYR A 8 4.28 10.70 -5.66
C TYR A 8 5.26 9.85 -4.84
N GLY A 9 5.77 8.77 -5.42
CA GLY A 9 6.76 7.94 -4.74
C GLY A 9 7.16 6.70 -5.51
N GLU A 10 7.66 5.71 -4.77
CA GLU A 10 8.14 4.45 -5.30
C GLU A 10 6.98 3.56 -5.74
N ARG A 11 7.00 3.11 -7.00
CA ARG A 11 6.02 2.14 -7.51
C ARG A 11 6.36 0.75 -7.00
N VAL A 12 5.36 0.07 -6.43
CA VAL A 12 5.51 -1.24 -5.82
C VAL A 12 4.33 -2.15 -6.17
N ARG A 13 4.55 -3.44 -5.93
CA ARG A 13 3.52 -4.46 -5.90
C ARG A 13 3.63 -5.24 -4.59
N LEU A 14 2.49 -5.49 -3.96
CA LEU A 14 2.45 -6.17 -2.66
C LEU A 14 2.17 -7.64 -2.91
N ILE A 15 3.20 -8.48 -2.80
CA ILE A 15 3.11 -9.92 -3.03
C ILE A 15 2.76 -10.64 -1.73
N SER A 16 1.85 -11.62 -1.81
CA SER A 16 1.53 -12.47 -0.66
C SER A 16 2.70 -13.40 -0.33
N LYS A 17 3.19 -13.33 0.91
CA LYS A 17 4.23 -14.25 1.40
C LYS A 17 3.75 -15.71 1.43
N ALA A 18 2.46 -15.93 1.69
CA ALA A 18 1.88 -17.28 1.76
C ALA A 18 1.60 -17.89 0.38
N ALA A 19 1.45 -17.06 -0.66
CA ALA A 19 1.18 -17.47 -2.02
C ALA A 19 1.79 -16.45 -3.00
N PRO A 20 3.07 -16.63 -3.40
CA PRO A 20 3.80 -15.63 -4.20
C PRO A 20 3.21 -15.32 -5.59
N ASP A 21 2.36 -16.21 -6.10
CA ASP A 21 1.60 -16.00 -7.34
C ASP A 21 0.41 -15.05 -7.19
N TYR A 22 0.22 -14.47 -6.00
CA TYR A 22 -0.85 -13.54 -5.70
C TYR A 22 -0.33 -12.20 -5.19
N SER A 23 -1.04 -11.14 -5.54
CA SER A 23 -0.73 -9.78 -5.12
C SER A 23 -1.98 -9.01 -4.70
N LEU A 24 -1.78 -7.93 -3.94
CA LEU A 24 -2.86 -7.03 -3.54
C LEU A 24 -3.32 -6.21 -4.74
N ALA A 25 -4.62 -6.22 -5.01
CA ALA A 25 -5.28 -5.45 -6.04
C ALA A 25 -6.44 -4.63 -5.46
N VAL A 26 -6.97 -3.71 -6.27
CA VAL A 26 -8.21 -3.00 -5.96
C VAL A 26 -9.29 -3.38 -6.95
N GLN A 27 -10.44 -3.82 -6.45
CA GLN A 27 -11.63 -4.10 -7.25
C GLN A 27 -12.85 -3.52 -6.57
N ALA A 28 -13.67 -2.76 -7.31
CA ALA A 28 -14.89 -2.14 -6.79
C ALA A 28 -14.69 -1.39 -5.45
N SER A 29 -13.57 -0.65 -5.32
CA SER A 29 -13.16 0.06 -4.09
C SER A 29 -12.96 -0.83 -2.85
N ALA A 30 -12.67 -2.12 -3.05
CA ALA A 30 -12.20 -3.03 -2.02
C ALA A 30 -10.79 -3.51 -2.33
N ALA A 31 -9.99 -3.71 -1.28
CA ALA A 31 -8.70 -4.38 -1.39
C ALA A 31 -8.92 -5.90 -1.46
N ILE A 32 -8.38 -6.53 -2.49
CA ILE A 32 -8.51 -7.98 -2.72
C ILE A 32 -7.14 -8.60 -2.97
N VAL A 33 -7.04 -9.92 -2.80
CA VAL A 33 -5.87 -10.70 -3.23
C VAL A 33 -6.22 -11.41 -4.53
N ALA A 34 -5.48 -11.11 -5.60
CA ALA A 34 -5.70 -11.66 -6.93
C ALA A 34 -4.41 -12.27 -7.48
N HIS A 35 -4.53 -13.12 -8.50
CA HIS A 35 -3.35 -13.64 -9.20
C HIS A 35 -2.50 -12.49 -9.75
N THR A 36 -1.20 -12.59 -9.53
CA THR A 36 -0.22 -11.59 -9.96
C THR A 36 -0.20 -11.52 -11.49
N ASP A 37 -0.62 -10.39 -12.06
CA ASP A 37 -0.52 -10.08 -13.49
C ASP A 37 0.25 -8.77 -13.67
N PRO A 38 1.46 -8.77 -14.26
CA PRO A 38 2.25 -7.56 -14.45
C PRO A 38 1.56 -6.48 -15.29
N ASN A 39 0.56 -6.84 -16.09
CA ASN A 39 -0.20 -5.90 -16.92
C ASN A 39 -1.44 -5.34 -16.21
N ASP A 40 -1.83 -5.94 -15.08
CA ASP A 40 -2.96 -5.47 -14.29
C ASP A 40 -2.53 -4.28 -13.42
N THR A 41 -2.85 -3.08 -13.92
CA THR A 41 -2.59 -1.82 -13.21
C THR A 41 -3.33 -1.70 -11.88
N SER A 42 -4.41 -2.46 -11.64
CA SER A 42 -5.08 -2.47 -10.34
C SER A 42 -4.22 -3.08 -9.23
N GLN A 43 -3.18 -3.82 -9.60
CA GLN A 43 -2.16 -4.40 -8.72
C GLN A 43 -0.94 -3.49 -8.53
N GLU A 44 -0.94 -2.30 -9.13
CA GLU A 44 0.13 -1.31 -8.96
C GLU A 44 -0.18 -0.30 -7.86
N TRP A 45 0.82 -0.08 -7.01
CA TRP A 45 0.73 0.80 -5.86
C TRP A 45 1.90 1.78 -5.84
N VAL A 46 1.75 2.87 -5.11
CA VAL A 46 2.80 3.85 -4.83
C VAL A 46 2.96 3.97 -3.32
N LYS A 47 4.21 3.88 -2.85
CA LYS A 47 4.59 4.29 -1.51
C LYS A 47 4.87 5.79 -1.51
N ASP A 48 3.90 6.60 -1.11
CA ASP A 48 4.09 8.05 -0.93
C ASP A 48 4.75 8.32 0.43
N LYS A 49 5.97 8.84 0.38
CA LYS A 49 6.81 9.12 1.56
C LYS A 49 6.72 10.59 2.01
N LYS A 50 5.73 11.37 1.54
CA LYS A 50 5.60 12.82 1.88
C LYS A 50 5.73 13.14 3.38
N TYR A 51 5.21 12.27 4.26
CA TYR A 51 5.23 12.47 5.71
C TYR A 51 6.24 11.57 6.44
N SER A 52 7.21 10.96 5.74
CA SER A 52 8.16 9.99 6.31
C SER A 52 9.07 10.56 7.40
N ASP A 53 9.37 11.86 7.35
CA ASP A 53 10.19 12.54 8.35
C ASP A 53 9.41 12.87 9.63
N GLN A 54 8.07 12.95 9.53
CA GLN A 54 7.17 13.35 10.61
C GLN A 54 6.55 12.15 11.32
N VAL A 55 6.27 11.07 10.58
CA VAL A 55 5.65 9.86 11.10
C VAL A 55 6.64 8.71 11.02
N LYS A 56 6.93 8.12 12.18
CA LYS A 56 7.76 6.94 12.32
C LYS A 56 7.03 5.90 13.18
N ASP A 57 7.35 4.63 12.98
CA ASP A 57 6.87 3.59 13.88
C ASP A 57 7.64 3.57 15.22
N GLN A 58 7.29 2.63 16.09
CA GLN A 58 7.85 2.52 17.44
C GLN A 58 9.37 2.25 17.48
N VAL A 59 9.94 1.72 16.40
CA VAL A 59 11.39 1.46 16.29
C VAL A 59 12.10 2.47 15.39
N GLY A 60 11.36 3.49 14.91
CA GLY A 60 11.90 4.61 14.15
C GLY A 60 11.88 4.44 12.63
N ASN A 61 11.24 3.40 12.08
CA ASN A 61 11.13 3.26 10.62
C ASN A 61 10.21 4.34 10.05
N PRO A 62 10.55 4.95 8.90
CA PRO A 62 9.73 5.97 8.27
C PRO A 62 8.38 5.43 7.80
N GLY A 63 7.31 6.18 8.06
CA GLY A 63 5.99 5.87 7.53
C GLY A 63 5.80 6.30 6.08
N PHE A 64 4.87 5.65 5.40
CA PHE A 64 4.42 6.01 4.04
C PHE A 64 2.92 5.72 3.87
N SER A 65 2.27 6.44 2.96
CA SER A 65 0.92 6.09 2.49
C SER A 65 1.01 5.13 1.31
N LEU A 66 0.13 4.13 1.28
CA LEU A 66 0.08 3.15 0.19
C LEU A 66 -1.12 3.45 -0.70
N VAL A 67 -0.86 3.95 -1.90
CA VAL A 67 -1.89 4.51 -2.81
C VAL A 67 -1.96 3.68 -4.08
N ASN A 68 -3.16 3.27 -4.48
CA ASN A 68 -3.36 2.56 -5.73
C ASN A 68 -3.34 3.54 -6.91
N VAL A 69 -2.57 3.21 -7.96
CA VAL A 69 -2.34 4.15 -9.08
C VAL A 69 -3.57 4.39 -9.94
N VAL A 70 -4.48 3.40 -10.02
CA VAL A 70 -5.65 3.45 -10.90
C VAL A 70 -6.79 4.23 -10.25
N THR A 71 -7.00 3.98 -8.96
CA THR A 71 -8.14 4.54 -8.22
C THR A 71 -7.82 5.83 -7.48
N GLY A 72 -6.52 6.12 -7.22
CA GLY A 72 -6.13 7.23 -6.35
C GLY A 72 -6.59 7.05 -4.89
N GLN A 73 -7.02 5.84 -4.52
CA GLN A 73 -7.41 5.51 -3.16
C GLN A 73 -6.21 4.97 -2.38
N ALA A 74 -6.12 5.33 -1.10
CA ALA A 74 -5.13 4.82 -0.17
C ALA A 74 -5.69 3.70 0.70
N LEU A 75 -4.80 2.78 1.07
CA LEU A 75 -5.10 1.72 2.03
C LEU A 75 -5.14 2.31 3.44
N ARG A 76 -6.29 2.19 4.10
CA ARG A 76 -6.51 2.63 5.48
C ARG A 76 -6.62 1.44 6.43
N HIS A 77 -6.12 1.61 7.64
CA HIS A 77 -6.38 0.68 8.74
C HIS A 77 -7.88 0.40 8.90
N ALA A 78 -8.19 -0.85 9.25
CA ALA A 78 -9.55 -1.28 9.55
C ALA A 78 -10.11 -0.48 10.75
N PRO A 79 -11.40 -0.09 10.73
CA PRO A 79 -11.98 0.71 11.79
C PRO A 79 -12.19 -0.09 13.09
N ALA A 80 -12.35 -1.42 13.00
CA ALA A 80 -12.38 -2.32 14.15
C ALA A 80 -11.59 -3.61 13.90
N ALA A 81 -11.32 -4.34 14.98
CA ALA A 81 -10.64 -5.62 14.91
C ALA A 81 -11.44 -6.63 14.07
N ARG A 82 -10.74 -7.41 13.24
CA ARG A 82 -11.30 -8.45 12.34
C ARG A 82 -12.11 -7.90 11.16
N GLU A 83 -12.15 -6.59 10.97
CA GLU A 83 -12.66 -5.99 9.74
C GLU A 83 -11.54 -5.85 8.69
N PRO A 84 -11.88 -5.86 7.38
CA PRO A 84 -10.90 -5.65 6.34
C PRO A 84 -10.38 -4.20 6.33
N VAL A 85 -9.18 -4.03 5.79
CA VAL A 85 -8.65 -2.72 5.41
C VAL A 85 -9.56 -2.05 4.38
N GLN A 86 -9.59 -0.71 4.39
CA GLN A 86 -10.48 0.06 3.53
C GLN A 86 -9.70 0.79 2.44
N MET A 87 -10.33 0.98 1.28
CA MET A 87 -9.85 1.88 0.24
C MET A 87 -10.59 3.21 0.37
N VAL A 88 -9.87 4.29 0.64
CA VAL A 88 -10.47 5.63 0.85
C VAL A 88 -9.77 6.63 -0.07
N PRO A 89 -10.48 7.61 -0.67
CA PRO A 89 -9.87 8.64 -1.51
C PRO A 89 -8.67 9.30 -0.81
N TYR A 90 -7.52 9.35 -1.50
CA TYR A 90 -6.30 9.88 -0.92
C TYR A 90 -6.17 11.38 -1.14
N ASN A 91 -6.00 12.14 -0.05
CA ASN A 91 -5.59 13.54 -0.12
C ASN A 91 -4.16 13.67 0.41
N ARG A 92 -3.22 13.88 -0.50
CA ARG A 92 -1.78 13.98 -0.22
C ARG A 92 -1.42 15.14 0.70
N ASP A 93 -2.23 16.19 0.78
CA ASP A 93 -1.93 17.39 1.58
C ASP A 93 -2.47 17.32 3.01
N VAL A 94 -3.18 16.24 3.35
CA VAL A 94 -3.70 15.98 4.69
C VAL A 94 -2.93 14.82 5.30
N LEU A 95 -2.26 15.08 6.42
CA LEU A 95 -1.68 14.02 7.24
C LEU A 95 -2.79 13.33 8.03
N ASP A 96 -3.02 12.05 7.73
CA ASP A 96 -3.85 11.16 8.53
C ASP A 96 -3.09 9.85 8.81
N ILE A 97 -2.80 9.63 10.09
CA ILE A 97 -1.99 8.50 10.58
C ILE A 97 -2.67 7.15 10.27
N ASN A 98 -3.99 7.11 10.08
CA ASN A 98 -4.71 5.87 9.75
C ASN A 98 -4.36 5.31 8.35
N PHE A 99 -3.71 6.13 7.51
CA PHE A 99 -3.20 5.74 6.19
C PHE A 99 -1.70 5.41 6.19
N MET A 100 -1.04 5.56 7.33
CA MET A 100 0.41 5.43 7.43
C MET A 100 0.78 3.98 7.75
N TRP A 101 1.61 3.41 6.89
CA TRP A 101 2.20 2.09 7.04
C TRP A 101 3.70 2.25 7.24
N SER A 102 4.32 1.34 7.97
CA SER A 102 5.77 1.20 8.01
C SER A 102 6.17 -0.16 7.48
N GLU A 103 7.37 -0.21 6.90
CA GLU A 103 7.99 -1.45 6.48
C GLU A 103 8.87 -1.96 7.62
N SER A 104 8.58 -3.16 8.11
CA SER A 104 9.41 -3.80 9.13
C SER A 104 10.73 -4.30 8.54
N HIS A 105 11.77 -4.38 9.36
CA HIS A 105 13.07 -4.96 8.98
C HIS A 105 12.96 -6.44 8.57
N ASP A 106 11.97 -7.18 9.09
CA ASP A 106 11.67 -8.53 8.61
C ASP A 106 10.80 -8.43 7.34
N LEU A 107 11.45 -8.32 6.18
CA LEU A 107 10.80 -8.44 4.88
C LEU A 107 10.45 -9.89 4.52
N GLY A 108 10.67 -10.84 5.44
CA GLY A 108 10.32 -12.23 5.23
C GLY A 108 11.04 -12.86 4.04
N MET A 109 12.30 -12.48 3.81
CA MET A 109 13.17 -13.13 2.83
C MET A 109 13.01 -14.65 2.95
N VAL A 110 12.48 -15.28 1.90
CA VAL A 110 12.65 -16.71 1.73
C VAL A 110 14.13 -16.94 1.47
N THR A 111 14.83 -17.51 2.45
CA THR A 111 16.13 -18.11 2.20
C THR A 111 15.92 -19.34 1.31
N GLY A 112 16.33 -19.23 0.05
CA GLY A 112 16.49 -20.32 -0.92
C GLY A 112 16.97 -19.68 -2.22
N GLN A 113 18.12 -20.03 -2.79
CA GLN A 113 18.73 -21.34 -3.00
C GLN A 113 20.26 -21.21 -3.08
#